data_AF-N4WKE2-F1
#
_entry.id   AF-N4WKE2-F1
#
_cell.length_a   1.000
_cell.length_b   1.000
_cell.length_c   1.000
_cell.angle_alpha   90.00
_cell.angle_beta   90.00
_cell.angle_gamma   90.00
#
_symmetry.space_group_name_H-M   'P 1'
#
loop_
_entity.id
_entity.type
_entity.pdbx_description
1 polymer ?
#
loop_
_entity_poly.entity_id
_entity_poly.type
_entity_poly.pdbx_seq_one_letter_code
_entity_poly.pdbx_strand_id
1 'polypeptide(L)'
;MGLKIIKPTYEMGSKVVTAPVVTRFFHQTLEEKQAGDTIKVDVSDFLDDTGETPDELPELNMSNSYFNVYINGMLQMEDNFAYTAGEAGIGNLLITLPEESHIASGTPIILEVINYEPVVE
;
A
#
# COMPACT_ATOMS: atom_id res chain seq x y z
N MET A 1 -67.00 1.60 -0.28
CA MET A 1 -65.54 1.67 -0.60
C MET A 1 -64.79 1.62 0.71
N GLY A 2 -63.76 0.77 0.83
CA GLY A 2 -63.01 0.58 2.08
C GLY A 2 -61.91 1.62 2.28
N LEU A 3 -61.55 1.87 3.55
CA LEU A 3 -60.49 2.81 3.93
C LEU A 3 -59.14 2.37 3.33
N LYS A 4 -58.36 3.35 2.88
CA LYS A 4 -56.98 3.16 2.41
C LYS A 4 -56.02 3.96 3.27
N ILE A 5 -54.89 3.36 3.62
CA ILE A 5 -53.79 4.07 4.26
C ILE A 5 -53.08 4.90 3.18
N ILE A 6 -53.04 6.21 3.39
CA ILE A 6 -52.23 7.14 2.60
C ILE A 6 -51.14 7.67 3.53
N LYS A 7 -49.90 7.28 3.26
CA LYS A 7 -48.70 7.67 4.01
C LYS A 7 -47.71 8.31 3.03
N PRO A 8 -46.98 9.37 3.41
CA PRO A 8 -45.84 9.85 2.65
C PRO A 8 -44.76 8.76 2.60
N THR A 9 -44.28 8.44 1.41
CA THR A 9 -43.04 7.70 1.22
C THR A 9 -41.92 8.72 1.09
N TYR A 10 -40.90 8.60 1.94
CA TYR A 10 -39.64 9.30 1.78
C TYR A 10 -38.53 8.26 1.72
N GLU A 11 -37.59 8.49 0.82
CA GLU A 11 -36.37 7.69 0.67
C GLU A 11 -35.22 8.59 1.12
N MET A 12 -34.45 8.14 2.12
CA MET A 12 -33.20 8.79 2.48
C MET A 12 -32.07 7.96 1.91
N GLY A 13 -31.32 8.53 0.97
CA GLY A 13 -30.06 7.96 0.49
C GLY A 13 -28.89 8.75 1.07
N SER A 14 -27.78 8.07 1.32
CA SER A 14 -26.48 8.70 1.51
C SER A 14 -25.58 8.32 0.34
N LYS A 15 -24.76 9.26 -0.12
CA LYS A 15 -23.73 9.01 -1.13
C LYS A 15 -22.38 9.10 -0.45
N VAL A 16 -21.54 8.08 -0.66
CA VAL A 16 -20.15 8.06 -0.16
C VAL A 16 -19.23 8.06 -1.36
N VAL A 17 -18.28 8.99 -1.39
CA VAL A 17 -17.23 9.09 -2.41
C VAL A 17 -15.91 8.62 -1.78
N THR A 18 -15.27 7.62 -2.39
CA THR A 18 -14.07 6.95 -1.85
C THR A 18 -12.88 7.08 -2.80
N ALA A 19 -12.55 8.29 -3.24
CA ALA A 19 -11.45 8.52 -4.20
C ALA A 19 -10.09 8.12 -3.57
N PRO A 20 -9.42 7.04 -4.03
CA PRO A 20 -8.16 6.65 -3.45
C PRO A 20 -7.00 7.50 -3.98
N VAL A 21 -6.02 7.73 -3.12
CA VAL A 21 -4.68 8.18 -3.48
C VAL A 21 -3.80 6.94 -3.56
N VAL A 22 -3.16 6.73 -4.72
CA VAL A 22 -2.25 5.61 -4.96
C VAL A 22 -0.86 6.17 -5.18
N THR A 23 0.10 5.70 -4.39
CA THR A 23 1.51 6.07 -4.50
C THR A 23 2.35 4.81 -4.69
N ARG A 24 3.32 4.85 -5.60
CA ARG A 24 4.17 3.71 -5.95
C ARG A 24 5.63 4.05 -5.77
N PHE A 25 6.37 3.09 -5.25
CA PHE A 25 7.80 3.19 -4.97
C PHE A 25 8.52 1.99 -5.55
N PHE A 26 9.65 2.24 -6.19
CA PHE A 26 10.40 1.26 -6.96
C PHE A 26 11.82 1.13 -6.42
N HIS A 27 12.24 -0.10 -6.14
CA HIS A 27 13.59 -0.41 -5.71
C HIS A 27 14.13 -1.59 -6.52
N GLN A 28 15.44 -1.61 -6.75
CA GLN A 28 16.12 -2.74 -7.38
C GLN A 28 17.13 -3.31 -6.40
N THR A 29 17.06 -4.61 -6.11
CA THR A 29 18.01 -5.24 -5.20
C THR A 29 19.43 -5.13 -5.72
N LEU A 30 20.37 -4.76 -4.85
CA LEU A 30 21.79 -4.62 -5.23
C LEU A 30 22.55 -5.95 -5.11
N GLU A 31 22.13 -6.79 -4.18
CA GLU A 31 22.77 -8.06 -3.85
C GLU A 31 21.76 -9.19 -3.84
N GLU A 32 22.27 -10.40 -3.98
CA GLU A 32 21.50 -11.62 -3.80
C GLU A 32 21.05 -11.76 -2.34
N LYS A 33 19.83 -12.27 -2.13
CA LYS A 33 19.23 -12.53 -0.81
C LYS A 33 18.69 -13.94 -0.75
N GLN A 34 18.87 -14.57 0.40
CA GLN A 34 18.55 -15.96 0.67
C GLN A 34 17.47 -16.06 1.76
N ALA A 35 16.90 -17.25 1.90
CA ALA A 35 15.94 -17.54 2.96
C ALA A 35 16.48 -17.14 4.35
N GLY A 36 15.63 -16.51 5.17
CA GLY A 36 15.99 -15.99 6.49
C GLY A 36 16.65 -14.62 6.50
N ASP A 37 17.06 -14.08 5.34
CA ASP A 37 17.55 -12.71 5.25
C ASP A 37 16.41 -11.71 5.49
N THR A 38 16.77 -10.57 6.05
CA THR A 38 15.91 -9.38 6.07
C THR A 38 16.45 -8.36 5.08
N ILE A 39 15.57 -7.87 4.21
CA ILE A 39 15.83 -6.74 3.34
C ILE A 39 15.17 -5.54 3.98
N LYS A 40 15.95 -4.49 4.24
CA LYS A 40 15.43 -3.17 4.60
C LYS A 40 15.64 -2.26 3.40
N VAL A 41 14.56 -1.66 2.92
CA VAL A 41 14.59 -0.63 1.88
C VAL A 41 14.19 0.67 2.54
N ASP A 42 15.15 1.57 2.74
CA ASP A 42 14.89 2.90 3.26
C ASP A 42 14.23 3.77 2.18
N VAL A 43 13.46 4.79 2.57
CA VAL A 43 12.79 5.69 1.62
C VAL A 43 13.73 6.32 0.59
N SER A 44 14.97 6.59 1.00
CA SER A 44 16.03 7.13 0.13
C SER A 44 16.50 6.15 -0.95
N ASP A 45 16.22 4.85 -0.80
CA ASP A 45 16.61 3.80 -1.74
C ASP A 45 15.50 3.46 -2.74
N PHE A 46 14.34 4.10 -2.60
CA PHE A 46 13.25 4.04 -3.57
C PHE A 46 13.37 5.14 -4.63
N LEU A 47 12.72 4.89 -5.76
CA LEU A 47 12.34 5.89 -6.74
C LEU A 47 10.82 5.96 -6.81
N ASP A 48 10.27 7.12 -7.15
CA ASP A 48 8.85 7.32 -7.40
C ASP A 48 8.48 7.09 -8.88
N ASP A 49 7.23 7.37 -9.24
CA ASP A 49 6.73 7.27 -10.62
C ASP A 49 7.43 8.22 -11.62
N THR A 50 8.12 9.25 -11.14
CA THR A 50 8.90 10.18 -11.95
C THR A 50 10.37 9.74 -12.10
N GLY A 51 10.80 8.76 -11.30
CA GLY A 51 12.17 8.27 -11.25
C GLY A 51 13.06 9.06 -10.30
N GLU A 52 12.48 9.90 -9.44
CA GLU A 52 13.20 10.69 -8.42
C GLU A 52 13.10 10.00 -7.06
N THR A 53 14.02 10.32 -6.15
CA THR A 53 13.95 9.82 -4.77
C THR A 53 12.82 10.52 -4.02
N PRO A 54 11.87 9.77 -3.42
CA PRO A 54 10.78 10.37 -2.64
C PRO A 54 11.29 10.96 -1.32
N ASP A 55 10.66 12.03 -0.86
CA ASP A 55 10.98 12.67 0.43
C ASP A 55 10.51 11.82 1.63
N GLU A 56 9.36 11.15 1.49
CA GLU A 56 8.72 10.35 2.53
C GLU A 56 7.89 9.18 2.00
N LEU A 57 7.69 8.17 2.86
CA LEU A 57 6.65 7.16 2.69
C LEU A 57 5.36 7.61 3.41
N PRO A 58 4.19 7.64 2.73
CA PRO A 58 2.97 8.24 3.26
C PRO A 58 2.41 7.49 4.47
N GLU A 59 1.77 8.20 5.40
CA GLU A 59 1.03 7.56 6.48
C GLU A 59 -0.15 6.72 5.95
N LEU A 60 -0.50 5.65 6.67
CA LEU A 60 -1.63 4.79 6.35
C LEU A 60 -2.89 5.28 7.07
N ASN A 61 -3.91 5.66 6.30
CA ASN A 61 -5.20 6.07 6.84
C ASN A 61 -5.85 4.92 7.61
N MET A 62 -6.01 5.08 8.93
CA MET A 62 -6.55 4.04 9.80
C MET A 62 -7.89 3.50 9.27
N SER A 63 -7.94 2.17 9.06
CA SER A 63 -9.08 1.43 8.51
C SER A 63 -9.52 1.82 7.09
N ASN A 64 -8.74 2.64 6.38
CA ASN A 64 -9.03 3.16 5.04
C ASN A 64 -7.77 3.14 4.18
N SER A 65 -6.93 2.13 4.35
CA SER A 65 -5.67 2.01 3.64
C SER A 65 -5.23 0.56 3.53
N TYR A 66 -4.39 0.28 2.55
CA TYR A 66 -3.58 -0.93 2.49
C TYR A 66 -2.32 -0.65 1.67
N PHE A 67 -1.36 -1.55 1.72
CA PHE A 67 -0.22 -1.53 0.82
C PHE A 67 -0.01 -2.92 0.22
N ASN A 68 0.53 -2.95 -0.99
CA ASN A 68 0.94 -4.16 -1.68
C ASN A 68 2.46 -4.13 -1.88
N VAL A 69 3.08 -5.30 -1.80
CA VAL A 69 4.48 -5.48 -2.19
C VAL A 69 4.54 -6.50 -3.32
N TYR A 70 5.20 -6.10 -4.40
CA TYR A 70 5.47 -6.96 -5.55
C TYR A 70 6.97 -7.21 -5.63
N ILE A 71 7.36 -8.47 -5.75
CA ILE A 71 8.74 -8.88 -5.98
C ILE A 71 8.79 -9.55 -7.35
N ASN A 72 9.64 -9.02 -8.24
CA ASN A 72 9.72 -9.45 -9.63
C ASN A 72 8.35 -9.45 -10.36
N GLY A 73 7.50 -8.47 -10.04
CA GLY A 73 6.15 -8.34 -10.61
C GLY A 73 5.07 -9.24 -10.00
N MET A 74 5.41 -10.06 -9.00
CA MET A 74 4.46 -10.95 -8.32
C MET A 74 4.05 -10.38 -6.97
N LEU A 75 2.74 -10.27 -6.71
CA LEU A 75 2.19 -9.88 -5.42
C LEU A 75 2.61 -10.87 -4.33
N GLN A 76 3.00 -10.35 -3.19
CA GLN A 76 3.49 -11.13 -2.05
C GLN A 76 2.50 -11.11 -0.88
N MET A 77 2.61 -12.11 0.00
CA MET A 77 1.75 -12.24 1.18
C MET A 77 2.15 -11.23 2.26
N GLU A 78 1.15 -10.55 2.84
CA GLU A 78 1.31 -9.40 3.75
C GLU A 78 2.22 -9.67 4.96
N ASP A 79 2.13 -10.86 5.57
CA ASP A 79 2.88 -11.22 6.78
C ASP A 79 4.41 -11.21 6.62
N ASN A 80 4.93 -11.15 5.39
CA ASN A 80 6.37 -11.05 5.12
C ASN A 80 6.90 -9.61 5.25
N PHE A 81 6.02 -8.62 5.47
CA PHE A 81 6.35 -7.21 5.34
C PHE A 81 6.04 -6.42 6.60
N ALA A 82 6.90 -5.44 6.90
CA ALA A 82 6.58 -4.38 7.84
C ALA A 82 6.83 -3.02 7.18
N TYR A 83 5.78 -2.21 7.10
CA TYR A 83 5.81 -0.86 6.55
C TYR A 83 5.92 0.17 7.67
N THR A 84 6.87 1.08 7.55
CA THR A 84 7.02 2.25 8.43
C THR A 84 6.94 3.51 7.57
N ALA A 85 5.92 4.34 7.83
CA ALA A 85 5.79 5.65 7.18
C ALA A 85 6.83 6.65 7.72
N GLY A 86 7.09 7.71 6.94
CA GLY A 86 7.92 8.85 7.34
C GLY A 86 9.05 9.17 6.37
N GLU A 87 9.81 10.19 6.74
CA GLU A 87 10.93 10.75 5.97
C GLU A 87 12.20 9.87 6.01
N ALA A 88 13.25 10.32 5.32
CA ALA A 88 14.58 9.71 5.34
C ALA A 88 15.10 9.41 6.75
N GLY A 89 15.56 8.17 6.97
CA GLY A 89 16.03 7.68 8.27
C GLY A 89 14.92 7.09 9.16
N ILE A 90 13.65 7.25 8.79
CA ILE A 90 12.50 6.67 9.48
C ILE A 90 11.71 5.76 8.53
N GLY A 91 11.27 6.32 7.39
CA GLY A 91 10.45 5.62 6.41
C GLY A 91 11.18 4.45 5.77
N ASN A 92 10.62 3.24 5.90
CA ASN A 92 11.20 2.05 5.32
C ASN A 92 10.18 0.92 5.09
N LEU A 93 10.55 0.01 4.19
CA LEU A 93 9.94 -1.30 4.03
C LEU A 93 10.92 -2.37 4.51
N LEU A 94 10.51 -3.16 5.51
CA LEU A 94 11.20 -4.38 5.89
C LEU A 94 10.53 -5.58 5.22
N ILE A 95 11.36 -6.46 4.66
CA ILE A 95 10.96 -7.70 4.00
C ILE A 95 11.70 -8.84 4.68
N THR A 96 10.96 -9.80 5.24
CA THR A 96 11.53 -11.04 5.76
C THR A 96 11.34 -12.14 4.74
N LEU A 97 12.44 -12.76 4.29
CA LEU A 97 12.36 -13.84 3.31
C LEU A 97 12.03 -15.17 4.00
N PRO A 98 10.91 -15.83 3.64
CA PRO A 98 10.57 -17.12 4.23
C PRO A 98 11.52 -18.22 3.76
N GLU A 99 11.40 -19.41 4.35
CA GLU A 99 12.16 -20.59 3.93
C GLU A 99 11.99 -20.87 2.42
N GLU A 100 12.99 -21.51 1.81
CA GLU A 100 13.01 -21.83 0.37
C GLU A 100 12.85 -20.61 -0.56
N SER A 101 13.09 -19.39 -0.05
CA SER A 101 13.04 -18.16 -0.84
C SER A 101 14.42 -17.73 -1.32
N HIS A 102 14.45 -17.15 -2.51
CA HIS A 102 15.66 -16.63 -3.12
C HIS A 102 15.33 -15.41 -3.99
N ILE A 103 16.09 -14.33 -3.82
CA ILE A 103 15.98 -13.12 -4.63
C ILE A 103 17.36 -12.83 -5.23
N ALA A 104 17.45 -12.86 -6.55
CA ALA A 104 18.68 -12.51 -7.26
C ALA A 104 18.97 -11.00 -7.16
N SER A 105 20.23 -10.62 -7.30
CA SER A 105 20.60 -9.22 -7.54
C SER A 105 19.91 -8.69 -8.80
N GLY A 106 19.50 -7.43 -8.76
CA GLY A 106 18.79 -6.78 -9.85
C GLY A 106 17.28 -7.04 -9.87
N THR A 107 16.73 -7.77 -8.91
CA THR A 107 15.29 -8.05 -8.84
C THR A 107 14.51 -6.79 -8.46
N PRO A 108 13.46 -6.41 -9.21
CA PRO A 108 12.66 -5.25 -8.85
C PRO A 108 11.72 -5.57 -7.67
N ILE A 109 11.61 -4.62 -6.76
CA ILE A 109 10.67 -4.58 -5.64
C ILE A 109 9.82 -3.34 -5.82
N ILE A 110 8.50 -3.51 -5.80
CA ILE A 110 7.54 -2.42 -5.94
C ILE A 110 6.68 -2.40 -4.69
N LEU A 111 6.64 -1.25 -4.03
CA LEU A 111 5.70 -0.96 -2.95
C LEU A 111 4.60 -0.05 -3.50
N GLU A 112 3.36 -0.44 -3.33
CA GLU A 112 2.19 0.33 -3.72
C GLU A 112 1.38 0.63 -2.46
N VAL A 113 1.17 1.91 -2.15
CA VAL A 113 0.40 2.36 -1.00
C VAL A 113 -0.90 2.98 -1.49
N ILE A 114 -2.02 2.54 -0.93
CA ILE A 114 -3.36 3.00 -1.27
C ILE A 114 -4.01 3.56 -0.02
N ASN A 115 -4.38 4.84 -0.07
CA ASN A 115 -5.12 5.52 0.98
C ASN A 115 -6.47 6.00 0.45
N TYR A 116 -7.52 5.84 1.24
CA TYR A 116 -8.86 6.34 0.96
C TYR A 116 -9.22 7.46 1.93
N GLU A 117 -9.90 8.50 1.43
CA GLU A 117 -10.52 9.55 2.24
C GLU A 117 -12.02 9.64 1.92
N PRO A 118 -12.85 8.77 2.52
CA PRO A 118 -14.28 8.74 2.23
C PRO A 118 -14.98 10.04 2.69
N VAL A 119 -15.76 10.66 1.80
CA VAL A 119 -16.59 11.83 2.10
C VAL A 119 -18.06 11.49 1.89
N VAL A 120 -18.92 11.87 2.84
CA VAL A 120 -20.38 11.79 2.73
C VAL A 120 -20.89 13.06 2.05
N GLU A 121 -21.65 12.88 0.97
CA GLU A 121 -22.38 13.94 0.26
C GLU A 121 -23.89 13.91 0.56
#